data_AF-A0A7X0PK93-F1
#
_entry.id   AF-A0A7X0PK93-F1
#
_cell.length_a   1.000
_cell.length_b   1.000
_cell.length_c   1.000
_cell.angle_alpha   90.00
_cell.angle_beta   90.00
_cell.angle_gamma   90.00
#
_symmetry.space_group_name_H-M   'P 1'
#
loop_
_entity.id
_entity.type
_entity.pdbx_description
1 polymer ?
#
loop_
_entity_poly.entity_id
_entity_poly.type
_entity_poly.pdbx_seq_one_letter_code
_entity_poly.pdbx_strand_id
1 'polypeptide(L)'
;MFTTTTIAELPGAFTAPSWLRSTDPVLLHTGDLALEGDLLLDWNAGWTDGRTAATLAGIPGQEVCGLCVQGDLHLAGALVNADGESGPLLLVTGALHARQASCGGAYIRVGGDLCVQEVVYGHYNHGQLVVGGQIIAQALVNDDHSIDVRGTPAKGSRMPVIDLFHGRDSDDSERLPAALKKLLKRSPLSLESVRAGLRQGRSLASMATPQTAQEWRDVVWSDYSRIAKVPKELRTEAMYLALLAPQCPLPRPEVHELFSRIPPKELTRAVRQAAFALAPKSLLMLPPKFNLQREFEACFLALDDPQALAAEIPTQFMSPAMAAHLAAQRTP
;
A
#
# COMPACT_ATOMS: atom_id res chain seq x y z
N MET A 1 -7.86 12.02 29.99
CA MET A 1 -8.17 10.73 30.66
C MET A 1 -9.23 10.02 29.84
N PHE A 2 -9.11 8.71 29.67
CA PHE A 2 -10.07 7.90 28.91
C PHE A 2 -11.23 7.39 29.77
N THR A 3 -12.43 7.38 29.20
CA THR A 3 -13.65 6.78 29.74
C THR A 3 -14.49 6.19 28.62
N THR A 4 -15.30 5.18 28.90
CA THR A 4 -16.36 4.73 27.99
C THR A 4 -17.64 5.50 28.27
N THR A 5 -18.32 5.95 27.23
CA THR A 5 -19.63 6.61 27.32
C THR A 5 -20.46 6.23 26.09
N THR A 6 -21.66 6.78 25.96
CA THR A 6 -22.53 6.58 24.80
C THR A 6 -22.66 7.86 23.97
N ILE A 7 -23.11 7.74 22.71
CA ILE A 7 -23.36 8.90 21.85
C ILE A 7 -24.28 9.94 22.50
N ALA A 8 -25.31 9.52 23.24
CA ALA A 8 -26.24 10.44 23.92
C ALA A 8 -25.65 11.17 25.12
N GLU A 9 -24.60 10.63 25.73
CA GLU A 9 -23.93 11.19 26.90
C GLU A 9 -22.71 12.05 26.52
N LEU A 10 -22.38 12.14 25.24
CA LEU A 10 -21.27 12.96 24.78
C LEU A 10 -21.50 14.44 25.15
N PRO A 11 -20.43 15.15 25.59
CA PRO A 11 -20.49 16.59 25.81
C PRO A 11 -21.05 17.35 24.60
N GLY A 12 -21.84 18.40 24.82
CA GLY A 12 -22.46 19.18 23.74
C GLY A 12 -21.51 19.88 22.76
N ALA A 13 -20.20 19.85 23.03
CA ALA A 13 -19.16 20.26 22.09
C ALA A 13 -19.02 19.30 20.90
N PHE A 14 -19.46 18.05 21.05
CA PHE A 14 -19.49 17.07 19.97
C PHE A 14 -20.77 17.20 19.14
N THR A 15 -20.64 16.98 17.84
CA THR A 15 -21.78 16.85 16.93
C THR A 15 -21.69 15.48 16.27
N ALA A 16 -22.46 14.53 16.78
CA ALA A 16 -22.56 13.20 16.20
C ALA A 16 -23.61 13.19 15.07
N PRO A 17 -23.39 12.43 13.99
CA PRO A 17 -24.40 12.27 12.95
C PRO A 17 -25.64 11.52 13.46
N SER A 18 -26.81 11.87 12.92
CA SER A 18 -28.12 11.37 13.39
C SER A 18 -28.38 9.89 13.13
N TRP A 19 -27.58 9.23 12.29
CA TRP A 19 -27.71 7.81 11.97
C TRP A 19 -27.00 6.89 12.98
N LEU A 20 -26.16 7.44 13.88
CA LEU A 20 -25.61 6.69 15.00
C LEU A 20 -26.69 6.46 16.07
N ARG A 21 -26.63 5.32 16.77
CA ARG A 21 -27.57 5.05 17.85
C ARG A 21 -27.10 5.77 19.10
N SER A 22 -28.05 6.35 19.83
CA SER A 22 -27.81 7.04 21.11
C SER A 22 -27.06 6.18 22.12
N THR A 23 -27.24 4.86 22.07
CA THR A 23 -26.65 3.88 22.98
C THR A 23 -25.32 3.32 22.50
N ASP A 24 -24.84 3.69 21.31
CA ASP A 24 -23.60 3.11 20.80
C ASP A 24 -22.42 3.56 21.68
N PRO A 25 -21.58 2.62 22.16
CA PRO A 25 -20.48 2.93 23.05
C PRO A 25 -19.33 3.59 22.30
N VAL A 26 -18.77 4.66 22.86
CA VAL A 26 -17.59 5.36 22.33
C VAL A 26 -16.54 5.52 23.41
N LEU A 27 -15.29 5.57 22.97
CA LEU A 27 -14.18 5.92 23.83
C LEU A 27 -14.04 7.45 23.87
N LEU A 28 -14.18 8.06 25.04
CA LEU A 28 -14.02 9.50 25.25
C LEU A 28 -12.68 9.77 25.94
N HIS A 29 -11.88 10.67 25.37
CA HIS A 29 -10.72 11.28 26.02
C HIS A 29 -11.00 12.75 26.34
N THR A 30 -10.93 13.13 27.62
CA THR A 30 -10.99 14.54 28.03
C THR A 30 -9.60 15.18 28.02
N GLY A 31 -9.49 16.32 27.34
CA GLY A 31 -8.24 17.04 27.10
C GLY A 31 -7.50 16.56 25.86
N ASP A 32 -6.37 17.21 25.57
CA ASP A 32 -5.52 16.89 24.43
C ASP A 32 -4.97 15.46 24.53
N LEU A 33 -4.90 14.80 23.39
CA LEU A 33 -4.46 13.41 23.26
C LEU A 33 -3.30 13.32 22.27
N ALA A 34 -2.19 12.73 22.72
CA ALA A 34 -1.10 12.33 21.84
C ALA A 34 -1.05 10.80 21.75
N LEU A 35 -1.00 10.28 20.52
CA LEU A 35 -0.84 8.86 20.23
C LEU A 35 0.45 8.63 19.46
N GLU A 36 1.22 7.65 19.92
CA GLU A 36 2.37 7.15 19.18
C GLU A 36 1.88 6.30 18.00
N GLY A 37 2.39 6.59 16.80
CA GLY A 37 2.06 5.85 15.59
C GLY A 37 0.73 6.22 14.93
N ASP A 38 0.19 5.28 14.17
CA ASP A 38 -1.01 5.45 13.34
C ASP A 38 -2.29 5.23 14.16
N LEU A 39 -3.36 5.97 13.83
CA LEU A 39 -4.72 5.67 14.30
C LEU A 39 -5.50 4.98 13.18
N LEU A 40 -5.80 3.70 13.38
CA LEU A 40 -6.53 2.87 12.43
C LEU A 40 -8.03 2.92 12.70
N LEU A 41 -8.78 3.43 11.73
CA LEU A 41 -10.24 3.55 11.70
C LEU A 41 -10.85 2.53 10.72
N ASP A 42 -10.30 1.32 10.69
CA ASP A 42 -10.95 0.18 10.05
C ASP A 42 -11.47 -0.77 11.14
N TRP A 43 -12.67 -1.33 10.99
CA TRP A 43 -13.28 -2.15 12.05
C TRP A 43 -12.41 -3.33 12.49
N ASN A 44 -11.65 -3.91 11.55
CA ASN A 44 -10.73 -5.01 11.79
C ASN A 44 -9.50 -4.64 12.65
N ALA A 45 -9.30 -3.35 12.96
CA ALA A 45 -8.26 -2.87 13.86
C ALA A 45 -8.54 -3.17 15.35
N GLY A 46 -9.68 -3.80 15.67
CA GLY A 46 -10.00 -4.27 17.02
C GLY A 46 -11.02 -3.41 17.78
N TRP A 47 -11.82 -2.63 17.05
CA TRP A 47 -12.88 -1.80 17.62
C TRP A 47 -14.05 -2.64 18.16
N THR A 48 -14.37 -3.75 17.48
CA THR A 48 -15.48 -4.67 17.81
C THR A 48 -15.05 -5.88 18.63
N ASP A 49 -13.77 -6.02 18.97
CA ASP A 49 -13.28 -7.09 19.86
C ASP A 49 -12.57 -6.55 21.12
N GLY A 50 -12.60 -5.22 21.29
CA GLY A 50 -12.05 -4.50 22.42
C GLY A 50 -10.54 -4.36 22.46
N ARG A 51 -9.78 -4.83 21.45
CA ARG A 51 -8.32 -4.63 21.39
C ARG A 51 -7.95 -3.15 21.27
N THR A 52 -8.74 -2.36 20.54
CA THR A 52 -8.50 -0.90 20.44
C THR A 52 -8.71 -0.21 21.78
N ALA A 53 -9.82 -0.49 22.47
CA ALA A 53 -10.09 0.07 23.79
C ALA A 53 -9.04 -0.35 24.83
N ALA A 54 -8.56 -1.61 24.77
CA ALA A 54 -7.46 -2.09 25.58
C ALA A 54 -6.17 -1.29 25.32
N THR A 55 -5.83 -1.08 24.06
CA THR A 55 -4.58 -0.43 23.64
C THR A 55 -4.57 1.06 23.97
N LEU A 56 -5.66 1.77 23.68
CA LEU A 56 -5.73 3.22 23.88
C LEU A 56 -5.99 3.59 25.34
N ALA A 57 -6.87 2.85 26.02
CA ALA A 57 -7.42 3.25 27.32
C ALA A 57 -7.18 2.25 28.46
N GLY A 58 -6.60 1.08 28.18
CA GLY A 58 -6.44 0.03 29.19
C GLY A 58 -7.76 -0.64 29.59
N ILE A 59 -8.79 -0.59 28.73
CA ILE A 59 -10.12 -1.14 28.99
C ILE A 59 -10.36 -2.37 28.09
N PRO A 60 -9.93 -3.58 28.51
CA PRO A 60 -10.04 -4.77 27.67
C PRO A 60 -11.48 -5.26 27.49
N GLY A 61 -11.77 -5.85 26.33
CA GLY A 61 -13.05 -6.49 26.03
C GLY A 61 -14.22 -5.53 25.79
N GLN A 62 -13.97 -4.21 25.83
CA GLN A 62 -14.99 -3.20 25.56
C GLN A 62 -15.07 -2.91 24.06
N GLU A 63 -16.17 -3.33 23.43
CA GLU A 63 -16.50 -2.89 22.08
C GLU A 63 -16.87 -1.41 22.07
N VAL A 64 -16.35 -0.67 21.09
CA VAL A 64 -16.64 0.75 20.89
C VAL A 64 -16.80 1.03 19.40
N CYS A 65 -17.72 1.92 19.06
CA CYS A 65 -17.98 2.34 17.69
C CYS A 65 -17.12 3.53 17.24
N GLY A 66 -16.26 4.07 18.11
CA GLY A 66 -15.36 5.17 17.76
C GLY A 66 -14.65 5.83 18.93
N LEU A 67 -13.88 6.89 18.59
CA LEU A 67 -13.08 7.71 19.49
C LEU A 67 -13.56 9.17 19.45
N CYS A 68 -13.75 9.74 20.63
CA CYS A 68 -14.09 11.14 20.84
C CYS A 68 -12.98 11.80 21.67
N VAL A 69 -12.40 12.89 21.18
CA VAL A 69 -11.35 13.67 21.87
C VAL A 69 -11.86 15.08 22.14
N GLN A 70 -12.00 15.43 23.42
CA GLN A 70 -12.39 16.76 23.86
C GLN A 70 -11.14 17.63 24.07
N GLY A 71 -10.48 17.95 22.97
CA GLY A 71 -9.21 18.67 22.90
C GLY A 71 -8.58 18.49 21.51
N ASP A 72 -7.28 18.71 21.42
CA ASP A 72 -6.49 18.44 20.22
C ASP A 72 -6.05 16.97 20.15
N LEU A 73 -5.94 16.42 18.95
CA LEU A 73 -5.41 15.08 18.68
C LEU A 73 -4.10 15.16 17.91
N HIS A 74 -3.03 14.62 18.49
CA HIS A 74 -1.71 14.53 17.87
C HIS A 74 -1.34 13.08 17.60
N LEU A 75 -1.16 12.73 16.33
CA LEU A 75 -0.66 11.43 15.89
C LEU A 75 0.78 11.59 15.42
N ALA A 76 1.69 10.77 15.95
CA ALA A 76 3.05 10.69 15.40
C ALA A 76 3.07 10.01 14.01
N GLY A 77 2.05 9.21 13.70
CA GLY A 77 1.84 8.53 12.42
C GLY A 77 0.69 9.12 11.59
N ALA A 78 -0.02 8.28 10.87
CA ALA A 78 -1.14 8.61 10.00
C ALA A 78 -2.50 8.30 10.64
N LEU A 79 -3.51 9.06 10.24
CA LEU A 79 -4.92 8.65 10.39
C LEU A 79 -5.28 7.76 9.19
N VAL A 80 -5.74 6.54 9.43
CA VAL A 80 -5.98 5.56 8.35
C VAL A 80 -7.36 4.96 8.47
N ASN A 81 -8.23 5.27 7.51
CA ASN A 81 -9.40 4.46 7.17
C ASN A 81 -9.23 3.99 5.73
N ALA A 82 -8.77 2.75 5.56
CA ALA A 82 -8.51 2.15 4.26
C ALA A 82 -9.78 1.53 3.66
N ASP A 83 -10.73 1.13 4.51
CA ASP A 83 -12.04 0.65 4.09
C ASP A 83 -12.88 1.83 3.56
N GLY A 84 -13.38 1.70 2.32
CA GLY A 84 -14.23 2.71 1.70
C GLY A 84 -15.68 2.66 2.17
N GLU A 85 -16.16 1.52 2.68
CA GLU A 85 -17.57 1.29 2.95
C GLU A 85 -18.00 1.77 4.33
N SER A 86 -17.15 1.60 5.34
CA SER A 86 -17.44 2.05 6.71
C SER A 86 -16.18 2.18 7.55
N GLY A 87 -16.32 2.74 8.75
CA GLY A 87 -15.29 2.70 9.78
C GLY A 87 -15.79 3.29 11.10
N PRO A 88 -15.02 3.13 12.19
CA PRO A 88 -15.31 3.74 13.47
C PRO A 88 -15.38 5.26 13.38
N LEU A 89 -16.24 5.84 14.20
CA LEU A 89 -16.39 7.27 14.34
C LEU A 89 -15.10 7.91 14.90
N LEU A 90 -14.71 9.06 14.37
CA LEU A 90 -13.72 9.93 15.02
C LEU A 90 -14.28 11.34 15.17
N LEU A 91 -14.41 11.80 16.42
CA LEU A 91 -14.78 13.18 16.74
C LEU A 91 -13.66 13.85 17.54
N VAL A 92 -13.14 14.97 17.06
CA VAL A 92 -12.14 15.79 17.75
C VAL A 92 -12.70 17.20 17.87
N THR A 93 -12.79 17.76 19.07
CA THR A 93 -13.32 19.13 19.25
C THR A 93 -12.32 20.21 18.86
N GLY A 94 -11.02 19.92 18.99
CA GLY A 94 -9.91 20.79 18.62
C GLY A 94 -9.29 20.45 17.26
N ALA A 95 -8.01 20.73 17.11
CA ALA A 95 -7.21 20.44 15.92
C ALA A 95 -6.76 18.97 15.87
N LEU A 96 -6.48 18.47 14.66
CA LEU A 96 -5.88 17.16 14.44
C LEU A 96 -4.54 17.32 13.72
N HIS A 97 -3.47 16.78 14.30
CA HIS A 97 -2.15 16.72 13.72
C HIS A 97 -1.76 15.29 13.36
N ALA A 98 -1.28 15.05 12.15
CA ALA A 98 -0.80 13.75 11.72
C ALA A 98 0.28 13.86 10.62
N ARG A 99 0.95 12.76 10.28
CA ARG A 99 1.77 12.69 9.06
C ARG A 99 0.89 12.76 7.81
N GLN A 100 -0.17 11.98 7.77
CA GLN A 100 -1.10 11.82 6.65
C GLN A 100 -2.50 11.51 7.19
N ALA A 101 -3.54 11.82 6.43
CA ALA A 101 -4.89 11.34 6.69
C ALA A 101 -5.46 10.63 5.45
N SER A 102 -5.90 9.37 5.62
CA SER A 102 -6.69 8.62 4.66
C SER A 102 -8.11 8.47 5.20
N CYS A 103 -9.09 8.99 4.48
CA CYS A 103 -10.51 9.05 4.87
C CYS A 103 -11.32 8.25 3.86
N GLY A 104 -11.88 7.13 4.31
CA GLY A 104 -12.70 6.20 3.52
C GLY A 104 -14.16 6.24 3.95
N GLY A 105 -14.72 5.12 4.40
CA GLY A 105 -16.11 4.99 4.83
C GLY A 105 -16.45 5.54 6.23
N ALA A 106 -15.47 5.94 7.03
CA ALA A 106 -15.67 6.47 8.37
C ALA A 106 -16.27 7.88 8.36
N TYR A 107 -16.95 8.22 9.46
CA TYR A 107 -17.31 9.61 9.77
C TYR A 107 -16.22 10.23 10.64
N ILE A 108 -15.54 11.25 10.10
CA ILE A 108 -14.43 11.93 10.77
C ILE A 108 -14.78 13.41 10.89
N ARG A 109 -14.79 13.93 12.11
CA ARG A 109 -15.03 15.35 12.39
C ARG A 109 -13.90 15.92 13.22
N VAL A 110 -13.26 16.97 12.69
CA VAL A 110 -12.26 17.79 13.37
C VAL A 110 -12.85 19.18 13.57
N GLY A 111 -12.97 19.64 14.82
CA GLY A 111 -13.57 20.93 15.15
C GLY A 111 -12.68 22.12 14.80
N GLY A 112 -11.37 21.95 14.87
CA GLY A 112 -10.34 22.91 14.48
C GLY A 112 -9.71 22.60 13.12
N ASP A 113 -8.42 22.92 13.00
CA ASP A 113 -7.64 22.67 11.78
C ASP A 113 -7.24 21.18 11.66
N LEU A 114 -7.25 20.65 10.44
CA LEU A 114 -6.63 19.38 10.10
C LEU A 114 -5.24 19.65 9.51
N CYS A 115 -4.21 19.43 10.32
CA CYS A 115 -2.82 19.68 9.98
C CYS A 115 -2.09 18.38 9.68
N VAL A 116 -1.79 18.11 8.40
CA VAL A 116 -1.03 16.93 8.00
C VAL A 116 0.28 17.32 7.30
N GLN A 117 1.35 16.57 7.59
CA GLN A 117 2.67 16.85 7.01
C GLN A 117 2.75 16.53 5.52
N GLU A 118 1.98 15.53 5.08
CA GLU A 118 1.93 15.05 3.70
C GLU A 118 0.60 15.39 3.05
N VAL A 119 -0.35 14.45 3.00
CA VAL A 119 -1.61 14.62 2.26
C VAL A 119 -2.83 14.26 3.09
N VAL A 120 -3.94 14.88 2.74
CA VAL A 120 -5.27 14.35 3.04
C VAL A 120 -5.76 13.63 1.80
N TYR A 121 -6.13 12.37 1.93
CA TYR A 121 -6.70 11.55 0.87
C TYR A 121 -8.12 11.13 1.26
N GLY A 122 -9.12 11.72 0.62
CA GLY A 122 -10.50 11.25 0.71
C GLY A 122 -10.76 10.28 -0.43
N HIS A 123 -11.29 9.10 -0.13
CA HIS A 123 -11.63 8.10 -1.15
C HIS A 123 -12.98 7.46 -0.88
N TYR A 124 -13.76 7.29 -1.95
CA TYR A 124 -15.10 6.71 -1.92
C TYR A 124 -16.13 7.51 -1.12
N ASN A 125 -17.41 7.37 -1.45
CA ASN A 125 -18.44 8.35 -1.07
C ASN A 125 -19.32 7.95 0.13
N HIS A 126 -19.03 6.82 0.80
CA HIS A 126 -19.85 6.35 1.93
C HIS A 126 -19.51 7.04 3.26
N GLY A 127 -18.29 7.52 3.43
CA GLY A 127 -17.87 8.27 4.61
C GLY A 127 -17.98 9.79 4.44
N GLN A 128 -17.54 10.50 5.47
CA GLN A 128 -17.49 11.96 5.45
C GLN A 128 -16.34 12.49 6.30
N LEU A 129 -15.58 13.43 5.74
CA LEU A 129 -14.64 14.27 6.47
C LEU A 129 -15.22 15.67 6.66
N VAL A 130 -15.37 16.10 7.91
CA VAL A 130 -15.79 17.46 8.27
C VAL A 130 -14.69 18.15 9.06
N VAL A 131 -14.22 19.29 8.58
CA VAL A 131 -13.19 20.11 9.22
C VAL A 131 -13.76 21.50 9.52
N GLY A 132 -13.85 21.85 10.81
CA GLY A 132 -14.36 23.13 11.27
C GLY A 132 -13.41 24.29 10.96
N GLY A 133 -12.10 24.04 10.98
CA GLY A 133 -11.05 24.94 10.55
C GLY A 133 -10.59 24.71 9.10
N GLN A 134 -9.29 24.87 8.85
CA GLN A 134 -8.65 24.67 7.56
C GLN A 134 -8.03 23.28 7.45
N ILE A 135 -7.85 22.80 6.22
CA ILE A 135 -6.93 21.71 5.91
C ILE A 135 -5.57 22.31 5.55
N ILE A 136 -4.52 21.88 6.25
CA ILE A 136 -3.14 22.30 6.04
C ILE A 136 -2.33 21.05 5.67
N ALA A 137 -2.00 20.92 4.38
CA ALA A 137 -1.30 19.76 3.82
C ALA A 137 -0.46 20.16 2.59
N GLN A 138 0.38 19.24 2.10
CA GLN A 138 1.04 19.41 0.79
C GLN A 138 0.04 19.30 -0.37
N ALA A 139 -1.01 18.50 -0.21
CA ALA A 139 -2.14 18.42 -1.13
C ALA A 139 -3.37 17.79 -0.45
N LEU A 140 -4.55 18.15 -0.94
CA LEU A 140 -5.78 17.40 -0.76
C LEU A 140 -6.04 16.58 -2.02
N VAL A 141 -6.08 15.27 -1.89
CA VAL A 141 -6.42 14.34 -2.97
C VAL A 141 -7.84 13.83 -2.70
N ASN A 142 -8.78 14.16 -3.58
CA ASN A 142 -10.18 13.73 -3.45
C ASN A 142 -10.53 12.75 -4.57
N ASP A 143 -10.92 11.54 -4.20
CA ASP A 143 -11.34 10.46 -5.09
C ASP A 143 -12.78 10.06 -4.79
N ASP A 144 -13.70 10.99 -5.08
CA ASP A 144 -15.15 10.87 -4.83
C ASP A 144 -15.53 10.75 -3.34
N HIS A 145 -14.93 11.57 -2.48
CA HIS A 145 -15.23 11.59 -1.05
C HIS A 145 -15.91 12.90 -0.61
N SER A 146 -16.80 12.78 0.38
CA SER A 146 -17.52 13.92 0.96
C SER A 146 -16.62 14.68 1.93
N ILE A 147 -16.19 15.88 1.54
CA ILE A 147 -15.30 16.73 2.33
C ILE A 147 -15.94 18.10 2.54
N ASP A 148 -16.23 18.44 3.81
CA ASP A 148 -16.78 19.71 4.26
C ASP A 148 -15.72 20.49 5.05
N VAL A 149 -15.17 21.56 4.47
CA VAL A 149 -14.19 22.45 5.12
C VAL A 149 -14.85 23.80 5.39
N ARG A 150 -14.92 24.19 6.66
CA ARG A 150 -15.66 25.38 7.11
C ARG A 150 -14.76 26.57 7.41
N GLY A 151 -13.46 26.34 7.63
CA GLY A 151 -12.48 27.39 7.82
C GLY A 151 -12.13 28.09 6.51
N THR A 152 -11.87 29.40 6.59
CA THR A 152 -11.41 30.18 5.44
C THR A 152 -9.90 30.02 5.28
N PRO A 153 -9.38 29.67 4.09
CA PRO A 153 -7.94 29.58 3.86
C PRO A 153 -7.22 30.88 4.20
N ALA A 154 -6.03 30.79 4.81
CA ALA A 154 -5.19 31.96 5.03
C ALA A 154 -4.88 32.68 3.69
N LYS A 155 -4.84 34.02 3.71
CA LYS A 155 -4.61 34.82 2.50
C LYS A 155 -3.30 34.43 1.82
N GLY A 156 -3.39 33.92 0.60
CA GLY A 156 -2.24 33.46 -0.18
C GLY A 156 -1.89 31.97 -0.02
N SER A 157 -2.54 31.25 0.90
CA SER A 157 -2.46 29.79 0.97
C SER A 157 -3.09 29.18 -0.29
N ARG A 158 -2.32 28.34 -0.99
CA ARG A 158 -2.78 27.55 -2.13
C ARG A 158 -2.36 26.10 -1.91
N MET A 159 -3.10 25.41 -1.05
CA MET A 159 -3.01 23.96 -0.99
C MET A 159 -3.59 23.39 -2.30
N PRO A 160 -2.82 22.59 -3.07
CA PRO A 160 -3.33 21.92 -4.26
C PRO A 160 -4.48 20.98 -3.90
N VAL A 161 -5.57 21.06 -4.66
CA VAL A 161 -6.64 20.06 -4.65
C VAL A 161 -6.51 19.22 -5.93
N ILE A 162 -6.38 17.91 -5.76
CA ILE A 162 -6.27 16.93 -6.84
C ILE A 162 -7.56 16.13 -6.86
N ASP A 163 -8.45 16.44 -7.80
CA ASP A 163 -9.67 15.69 -8.05
C ASP A 163 -9.35 14.48 -8.94
N LEU A 164 -9.33 13.29 -8.33
CA LEU A 164 -9.10 12.03 -9.02
C LEU A 164 -10.35 11.46 -9.64
N PHE A 165 -11.56 11.91 -9.30
CA PHE A 165 -12.79 11.42 -9.93
C PHE A 165 -12.93 12.00 -11.34
N HIS A 166 -12.74 13.31 -11.48
CA HIS A 166 -12.81 14.00 -12.77
C HIS A 166 -11.45 14.07 -13.50
N GLY A 167 -10.34 13.84 -12.80
CA GLY A 167 -8.98 13.95 -13.35
C GLY A 167 -8.44 12.69 -14.03
N ARG A 168 -9.26 11.64 -14.22
CA ARG A 168 -8.84 10.38 -14.83
C ARG A 168 -8.73 10.50 -16.35
N ASP A 169 -7.78 9.79 -16.91
CA ASP A 169 -7.67 9.59 -18.35
C ASP A 169 -8.68 8.50 -18.77
N SER A 170 -9.62 8.84 -19.65
CA SER A 170 -10.66 7.90 -20.09
C SER A 170 -10.09 6.74 -20.90
N ASP A 171 -8.93 6.96 -21.54
CA ASP A 171 -8.30 5.99 -22.43
C ASP A 171 -7.26 5.13 -21.67
N ASP A 172 -6.79 5.60 -20.52
CA ASP A 172 -5.85 4.90 -19.64
C ASP A 172 -6.17 5.16 -18.16
N SER A 173 -7.08 4.37 -17.61
CA SER A 173 -7.52 4.49 -16.21
C SER A 173 -6.41 4.29 -15.19
N GLU A 174 -5.28 3.70 -15.57
CA GLU A 174 -4.12 3.46 -14.70
C GLU A 174 -3.07 4.56 -14.76
N ARG A 175 -3.26 5.57 -15.61
CA ARG A 175 -2.35 6.69 -15.74
C ARG A 175 -2.43 7.61 -14.53
N LEU A 176 -1.29 7.89 -13.91
CA LEU A 176 -1.22 8.91 -12.86
C LEU A 176 -1.54 10.30 -13.43
N PRO A 177 -2.50 11.03 -12.83
CA PRO A 177 -2.74 12.43 -13.16
C PRO A 177 -1.49 13.29 -12.94
N ALA A 178 -1.33 14.33 -13.77
CA ALA A 178 -0.11 15.14 -13.78
C ALA A 178 0.22 15.79 -12.43
N ALA A 179 -0.81 16.24 -11.69
CA ALA A 179 -0.64 16.82 -10.36
C ALA A 179 -0.10 15.79 -9.36
N LEU A 180 -0.65 14.58 -9.34
CA LEU A 180 -0.19 13.49 -8.47
C LEU A 180 1.21 13.01 -8.87
N LYS A 181 1.48 12.92 -10.17
CA LYS A 181 2.81 12.60 -10.70
C LYS A 181 3.85 13.63 -10.28
N LYS A 182 3.51 14.93 -10.24
CA LYS A 182 4.38 16.00 -9.74
C LYS A 182 4.63 15.85 -8.24
N LEU A 183 3.58 15.61 -7.46
CA LEU A 183 3.65 15.39 -6.01
C LEU A 183 4.59 14.21 -5.67
N LEU A 184 4.47 13.11 -6.42
CA LEU A 184 5.27 11.89 -6.25
C LEU A 184 6.59 11.90 -7.04
N LYS A 185 7.13 13.08 -7.36
CA LYS A 185 8.44 13.27 -8.02
C LYS A 185 8.62 12.42 -9.29
N ARG A 186 7.57 12.27 -10.10
CA ARG A 186 7.51 11.47 -11.35
C ARG A 186 7.51 9.95 -11.17
N SER A 187 6.92 9.47 -10.08
CA SER A 187 6.78 8.05 -9.75
C SER A 187 6.40 7.17 -10.96
N PRO A 188 7.03 5.98 -11.10
CA PRO A 188 6.73 5.02 -12.16
C PRO A 188 5.50 4.14 -11.86
N LEU A 189 4.94 4.22 -10.65
CA LEU A 189 3.81 3.40 -10.20
C LEU A 189 2.57 3.55 -11.11
N SER A 190 1.59 2.66 -10.99
CA SER A 190 0.26 2.85 -11.57
C SER A 190 -0.63 3.71 -10.66
N LEU A 191 -1.74 4.23 -11.19
CA LEU A 191 -2.70 4.97 -10.38
C LEU A 191 -3.26 4.08 -9.26
N GLU A 192 -3.62 2.83 -9.55
CA GLU A 192 -4.14 1.93 -8.51
C GLU A 192 -3.12 1.63 -7.42
N SER A 193 -1.84 1.45 -7.78
CA SER A 193 -0.77 1.24 -6.79
C SER A 193 -0.64 2.44 -5.85
N VAL A 194 -0.77 3.66 -6.38
CA VAL A 194 -0.74 4.88 -5.58
C VAL A 194 -1.99 5.01 -4.71
N ARG A 195 -3.18 4.71 -5.25
CA ARG A 195 -4.44 4.73 -4.47
C ARG A 195 -4.35 3.74 -3.32
N ALA A 196 -3.93 2.51 -3.57
CA ALA A 196 -3.72 1.50 -2.53
C ALA A 196 -2.74 1.97 -1.45
N GLY A 197 -1.63 2.60 -1.85
CA GLY A 197 -0.67 3.15 -0.88
C GLY A 197 -1.22 4.33 -0.07
N LEU A 198 -1.95 5.25 -0.70
CA LEU A 198 -2.60 6.37 -0.01
C LEU A 198 -3.68 5.88 0.96
N ARG A 199 -4.49 4.88 0.59
CA ARG A 199 -5.50 4.24 1.46
C ARG A 199 -4.87 3.72 2.76
N GLN A 200 -3.67 3.15 2.65
CA GLN A 200 -2.91 2.56 3.75
C GLN A 200 -2.03 3.58 4.51
N GLY A 201 -2.18 4.88 4.24
CA GLY A 201 -1.37 5.91 4.90
C GLY A 201 0.13 5.82 4.61
N ARG A 202 0.54 5.19 3.49
CA ARG A 202 1.96 5.09 3.12
C ARG A 202 2.52 6.48 2.78
N SER A 203 3.72 6.75 3.30
CA SER A 203 4.40 8.01 3.04
C SER A 203 4.58 8.30 1.54
N LEU A 204 4.45 9.57 1.14
CA LEU A 204 4.71 10.01 -0.23
C LEU A 204 6.13 9.62 -0.69
N ALA A 205 7.12 9.68 0.21
CA ALA A 205 8.49 9.29 -0.08
C ALA A 205 8.59 7.83 -0.53
N SER A 206 7.86 6.92 0.11
CA SER A 206 7.82 5.50 -0.26
C SER A 206 7.11 5.21 -1.58
N MET A 207 6.40 6.19 -2.14
CA MET A 207 5.69 6.11 -3.43
C MET A 207 6.31 7.02 -4.50
N ALA A 208 7.38 7.73 -4.17
CA ALA A 208 8.09 8.61 -5.09
C ALA A 208 8.91 7.80 -6.11
N THR A 209 9.59 8.49 -7.03
CA THR A 209 10.51 7.83 -7.98
C THR A 209 11.62 7.06 -7.25
N PRO A 210 11.74 5.74 -7.46
CA PRO A 210 12.79 4.93 -6.86
C PRO A 210 14.19 5.40 -7.28
N GLN A 211 15.11 5.45 -6.33
CA GLN A 211 16.50 5.84 -6.50
C GLN A 211 17.44 4.64 -6.43
N THR A 212 17.10 3.61 -5.66
CA THR A 212 17.96 2.43 -5.45
C THR A 212 17.50 1.21 -6.24
N ALA A 213 18.40 0.26 -6.49
CA ALA A 213 18.06 -1.03 -7.10
C ALA A 213 17.00 -1.78 -6.27
N GLN A 214 17.09 -1.67 -4.94
CA GLN A 214 16.15 -2.26 -3.99
C GLN A 214 14.75 -1.67 -4.14
N GLU A 215 14.61 -0.34 -4.19
CA GLU A 215 13.31 0.30 -4.39
C GLU A 215 12.73 -0.01 -5.79
N TRP A 216 13.57 -0.04 -6.83
CA TRP A 216 13.13 -0.44 -8.17
C TRP A 216 12.67 -1.89 -8.21
N ARG A 217 13.32 -2.78 -7.45
CA ARG A 217 12.90 -4.18 -7.33
C ARG A 217 11.48 -4.24 -6.75
N ASP A 218 11.24 -3.53 -5.66
CA ASP A 218 9.94 -3.55 -4.99
C ASP A 218 8.83 -2.96 -5.89
N VAL A 219 9.14 -1.93 -6.70
CA VAL A 219 8.22 -1.44 -7.75
C VAL A 219 7.92 -2.51 -8.80
N VAL A 220 8.94 -3.19 -9.32
CA VAL A 220 8.74 -4.23 -10.35
C VAL A 220 8.03 -5.46 -9.77
N TRP A 221 8.23 -5.79 -8.50
CA TRP A 221 7.49 -6.85 -7.81
C TRP A 221 6.02 -6.50 -7.59
N SER A 222 5.67 -5.22 -7.51
CA SER A 222 4.26 -4.80 -7.48
C SER A 222 3.60 -4.75 -8.86
N ASP A 223 4.39 -4.50 -9.92
CA ASP A 223 3.93 -4.49 -11.31
C ASP A 223 5.12 -4.80 -12.23
N TYR A 224 5.21 -6.04 -12.70
CA TYR A 224 6.36 -6.52 -13.49
C TYR A 224 6.56 -5.72 -14.79
N SER A 225 5.50 -5.10 -15.32
CA SER A 225 5.57 -4.29 -16.54
C SER A 225 6.50 -3.09 -16.39
N ARG A 226 6.73 -2.63 -15.15
CA ARG A 226 7.60 -1.50 -14.81
C ARG A 226 9.08 -1.77 -15.02
N ILE A 227 9.48 -3.01 -15.30
CA ILE A 227 10.86 -3.34 -15.71
C ILE A 227 11.33 -2.48 -16.91
N ALA A 228 10.40 -2.11 -17.79
CA ALA A 228 10.67 -1.23 -18.93
C ALA A 228 11.06 0.20 -18.53
N LYS A 229 10.69 0.64 -17.31
CA LYS A 229 10.96 1.98 -16.76
C LYS A 229 12.22 2.04 -15.89
N VAL A 230 12.81 0.90 -15.52
CA VAL A 230 14.06 0.86 -14.74
C VAL A 230 15.17 1.63 -15.48
N PRO A 231 15.88 2.57 -14.83
CA PRO A 231 16.97 3.34 -15.42
C PRO A 231 18.05 2.45 -16.03
N LYS A 232 18.67 2.88 -17.12
CA LYS A 232 19.65 2.05 -17.85
C LYS A 232 20.84 1.67 -16.98
N GLU A 233 21.21 2.56 -16.07
CA GLU A 233 22.33 2.45 -15.15
C GLU A 233 22.10 1.33 -14.11
N LEU A 234 20.83 1.04 -13.80
CA LEU A 234 20.45 -0.03 -12.87
C LEU A 234 20.19 -1.36 -13.58
N ARG A 235 20.15 -1.41 -14.92
CA ARG A 235 19.94 -2.66 -15.69
C ARG A 235 21.22 -3.49 -15.77
N THR A 236 21.58 -4.05 -14.63
CA THR A 236 22.78 -4.88 -14.41
C THR A 236 22.39 -6.29 -13.99
N GLU A 237 23.29 -7.26 -14.16
CA GLU A 237 23.14 -8.62 -13.60
C GLU A 237 22.66 -8.61 -12.14
N ALA A 238 23.26 -7.77 -11.27
CA ALA A 238 22.87 -7.68 -9.86
C ALA A 238 21.40 -7.28 -9.65
N MET A 239 20.88 -6.37 -10.48
CA MET A 239 19.47 -5.98 -10.44
C MET A 239 18.55 -7.13 -10.86
N TYR A 240 18.90 -7.86 -11.92
CA TYR A 240 18.10 -8.98 -12.40
C TYR A 240 18.11 -10.16 -11.41
N LEU A 241 19.26 -10.43 -10.78
CA LEU A 241 19.34 -11.39 -9.69
C LEU A 241 18.50 -10.97 -8.48
N ALA A 242 18.46 -9.67 -8.16
CA ALA A 242 17.59 -9.17 -7.10
C ALA A 242 16.11 -9.36 -7.43
N LEU A 243 15.69 -9.13 -8.68
CA LEU A 243 14.32 -9.35 -9.16
C LEU A 243 13.92 -10.83 -9.14
N LEU A 244 14.87 -11.72 -9.43
CA LEU A 244 14.69 -13.17 -9.52
C LEU A 244 15.13 -13.90 -8.24
N ALA A 245 15.22 -13.18 -7.12
CA ALA A 245 15.59 -13.77 -5.85
C ALA A 245 14.48 -14.73 -5.37
N PRO A 246 14.79 -15.73 -4.51
CA PRO A 246 13.82 -16.74 -4.05
C PRO A 246 12.53 -16.17 -3.44
N GLN A 247 12.60 -14.98 -2.84
CA GLN A 247 11.47 -14.26 -2.26
C GLN A 247 10.61 -13.49 -3.28
N CYS A 248 10.89 -13.62 -4.59
CA CYS A 248 10.13 -12.95 -5.65
C CYS A 248 8.64 -13.31 -5.54
N PRO A 249 7.74 -12.33 -5.35
CA PRO A 249 6.31 -12.59 -5.16
C PRO A 249 5.56 -12.82 -6.48
N LEU A 250 6.22 -12.58 -7.62
CA LEU A 250 5.58 -12.67 -8.93
C LEU A 250 5.14 -14.12 -9.23
N PRO A 251 3.92 -14.33 -9.71
CA PRO A 251 3.49 -15.65 -10.17
C PRO A 251 4.27 -16.05 -11.42
N ARG A 252 4.34 -17.35 -11.69
CA ARG A 252 5.18 -17.91 -12.77
C ARG A 252 4.98 -17.29 -14.15
N PRO A 253 3.74 -17.02 -14.62
CA PRO A 253 3.56 -16.35 -15.91
C PRO A 253 4.23 -14.98 -15.96
N GLU A 254 4.18 -14.23 -14.85
CA GLU A 254 4.82 -12.91 -14.76
C GLU A 254 6.33 -13.00 -14.65
N VAL A 255 6.87 -14.04 -14.00
CA VAL A 255 8.31 -14.34 -14.04
C VAL A 255 8.77 -14.61 -15.47
N HIS A 256 8.00 -15.35 -16.28
CA HIS A 256 8.33 -15.57 -17.70
C HIS A 256 8.35 -14.25 -18.49
N GLU A 257 7.32 -13.43 -18.32
CA GLU A 257 7.21 -12.13 -18.99
C GLU A 257 8.33 -11.16 -18.57
N LEU A 258 8.63 -11.09 -17.28
CA LEU A 258 9.76 -10.33 -16.73
C LEU A 258 11.08 -10.80 -17.36
N PHE A 259 11.31 -12.12 -17.36
CA PHE A 259 12.54 -12.72 -17.88
C PHE A 259 12.72 -12.46 -19.38
N SER A 260 11.64 -12.50 -20.16
CA SER A 260 11.65 -12.17 -21.61
C SER A 260 12.12 -10.74 -21.91
N ARG A 261 11.98 -9.82 -20.94
CA ARG A 261 12.35 -8.41 -21.06
C ARG A 261 13.80 -8.14 -20.63
N ILE A 262 14.52 -9.14 -20.12
CA ILE A 262 15.93 -9.00 -19.74
C ILE A 262 16.79 -8.88 -21.02
N PRO A 263 17.64 -7.85 -21.14
CA PRO A 263 18.50 -7.68 -22.30
C PRO A 263 19.39 -8.91 -22.53
N PRO A 264 19.60 -9.36 -23.79
CA PRO A 264 20.38 -10.57 -24.06
C PRO A 264 21.83 -10.57 -23.56
N LYS A 265 22.38 -9.39 -23.21
CA LYS A 265 23.71 -9.23 -22.60
C LYS A 265 23.74 -9.52 -21.10
N GLU A 266 22.59 -9.40 -20.42
CA GLU A 266 22.43 -9.58 -18.98
C GLU A 266 21.84 -10.98 -18.65
N LEU A 267 21.50 -11.77 -19.66
CA LEU A 267 21.14 -13.19 -19.52
C LEU A 267 22.39 -14.03 -19.22
N THR A 268 23.08 -13.75 -18.12
CA THR A 268 24.23 -14.53 -17.64
C THR A 268 23.78 -15.91 -17.14
N ARG A 269 24.73 -16.82 -16.89
CA ARG A 269 24.39 -18.14 -16.33
C ARG A 269 23.63 -18.02 -15.00
N ALA A 270 24.07 -17.12 -14.12
CA ALA A 270 23.44 -16.90 -12.82
C ALA A 270 22.00 -16.41 -12.97
N VAL A 271 21.74 -15.44 -13.86
CA VAL A 271 20.39 -14.92 -14.11
C VAL A 271 19.46 -15.99 -14.67
N ARG A 272 19.94 -16.84 -15.58
CA ARG A 272 19.14 -17.96 -16.13
C ARG A 272 18.83 -19.01 -15.08
N GLN A 273 19.79 -19.33 -14.20
CA GLN A 273 19.59 -20.25 -13.08
C GLN A 273 18.58 -19.69 -12.06
N ALA A 274 18.67 -18.41 -11.72
CA ALA A 274 17.72 -17.76 -10.81
C ALA A 274 16.28 -17.77 -11.38
N ALA A 275 16.11 -17.44 -12.66
CA ALA A 275 14.81 -17.52 -13.32
C ALA A 275 14.26 -18.95 -13.38
N PHE A 276 15.13 -19.93 -13.65
CA PHE A 276 14.76 -21.34 -13.69
C PHE A 276 14.28 -21.85 -12.33
N ALA A 277 14.95 -21.47 -11.25
CA ALA A 277 14.59 -21.85 -9.89
C ALA A 277 13.21 -21.32 -9.46
N LEU A 278 12.79 -20.15 -9.99
CA LEU A 278 11.45 -19.61 -9.75
C LEU A 278 10.39 -20.22 -10.67
N ALA A 279 10.72 -20.37 -11.95
CA ALA A 279 9.82 -20.85 -12.98
C ALA A 279 10.62 -21.56 -14.09
N PRO A 280 10.70 -22.91 -14.10
CA PRO A 280 11.51 -23.65 -15.07
C PRO A 280 11.22 -23.34 -16.54
N LYS A 281 9.96 -23.02 -16.87
CA LYS A 281 9.55 -22.65 -18.23
C LYS A 281 10.02 -21.26 -18.66
N SER A 282 10.62 -20.46 -17.78
CA SER A 282 11.26 -19.19 -18.14
C SER A 282 12.33 -19.36 -19.22
N LEU A 283 13.05 -20.50 -19.23
CA LEU A 283 14.07 -20.78 -20.25
C LEU A 283 13.50 -20.85 -21.67
N LEU A 284 12.19 -21.11 -21.84
CA LEU A 284 11.54 -21.07 -23.16
C LEU A 284 11.54 -19.66 -23.77
N MET A 285 11.74 -18.62 -22.95
CA MET A 285 11.81 -17.22 -23.39
C MET A 285 13.22 -16.82 -23.83
N LEU A 286 14.20 -17.72 -23.75
CA LEU A 286 15.56 -17.43 -24.21
C LEU A 286 15.60 -17.19 -25.73
N PRO A 287 16.42 -16.24 -26.21
CA PRO A 287 16.62 -16.03 -27.63
C PRO A 287 17.13 -17.31 -28.35
N PRO A 288 16.86 -17.48 -29.66
CA PRO A 288 17.21 -18.69 -30.41
C PRO A 288 18.70 -19.09 -30.42
N LYS A 289 19.61 -18.18 -30.06
CA LYS A 289 21.05 -18.45 -29.93
C LYS A 289 21.40 -19.42 -28.79
N PHE A 290 20.49 -19.60 -27.82
CA PHE A 290 20.68 -20.51 -26.70
C PHE A 290 20.20 -21.92 -27.06
N ASN A 291 20.98 -22.93 -26.69
CA ASN A 291 20.56 -24.32 -26.84
C ASN A 291 19.70 -24.71 -25.63
N LEU A 292 18.37 -24.71 -25.80
CA LEU A 292 17.43 -24.97 -24.71
C LEU A 292 17.71 -26.30 -24.00
N GLN A 293 18.02 -27.37 -24.74
CA GLN A 293 18.34 -28.68 -24.13
C GLN A 293 19.51 -28.57 -23.13
N ARG A 294 20.58 -27.87 -23.51
CA ARG A 294 21.75 -27.65 -22.64
C ARG A 294 21.44 -26.71 -21.48
N GLU A 295 20.62 -25.70 -21.68
CA GLU A 295 20.26 -24.75 -20.62
C GLU A 295 19.36 -25.40 -19.56
N PHE A 296 18.37 -26.20 -19.96
CA PHE A 296 17.53 -26.97 -19.03
C PHE A 296 18.38 -27.93 -18.19
N GLU A 297 19.28 -28.70 -18.82
CA GLU A 297 20.19 -29.60 -18.11
C GLU A 297 21.11 -28.84 -17.13
N ALA A 298 21.77 -27.77 -17.59
CA ALA A 298 22.73 -27.02 -16.78
C ALA A 298 22.10 -26.27 -15.61
N CYS A 299 20.88 -25.76 -15.77
CA CYS A 299 20.14 -25.11 -14.68
C CYS A 299 19.60 -26.15 -13.69
N PHE A 300 19.06 -27.26 -14.18
CA PHE A 300 18.52 -28.32 -13.32
C PHE A 300 19.57 -28.98 -12.44
N LEU A 301 20.71 -29.35 -13.02
CA LEU A 301 21.82 -29.96 -12.27
C LEU A 301 22.51 -29.00 -11.29
N ALA A 302 22.14 -27.72 -11.31
CA ALA A 302 22.65 -26.71 -10.38
C ALA A 302 21.67 -26.40 -9.23
N LEU A 303 20.49 -27.02 -9.19
CA LEU A 303 19.54 -26.86 -8.10
C LEU A 303 19.96 -27.70 -6.89
N ASP A 304 19.76 -27.14 -5.69
CA ASP A 304 19.93 -27.89 -4.43
C ASP A 304 18.82 -28.94 -4.25
N ASP A 305 17.57 -28.58 -4.58
CA ASP A 305 16.41 -29.48 -4.58
C ASP A 305 15.71 -29.51 -5.95
N PRO A 306 16.21 -30.32 -6.90
CA PRO A 306 15.64 -30.43 -8.23
C PRO A 306 14.30 -31.19 -8.27
N GLN A 307 13.94 -31.93 -7.21
CA GLN A 307 12.73 -32.75 -7.21
C GLN A 307 11.47 -31.88 -7.22
N ALA A 308 11.50 -30.76 -6.49
CA ALA A 308 10.39 -29.82 -6.40
C ALA A 308 9.95 -29.24 -7.76
N LEU A 309 10.88 -29.16 -8.73
CA LEU A 309 10.67 -28.50 -10.01
C LEU A 309 10.62 -29.45 -11.22
N ALA A 310 10.93 -30.73 -11.01
CA ALA A 310 11.04 -31.71 -12.10
C ALA A 310 9.77 -31.86 -12.94
N ALA A 311 8.59 -31.82 -12.30
CA ALA A 311 7.30 -31.97 -12.97
C ALA A 311 6.96 -30.80 -13.93
N GLU A 312 7.66 -29.68 -13.82
CA GLU A 312 7.38 -28.48 -14.59
C GLU A 312 8.21 -28.36 -15.86
N ILE A 313 9.26 -29.16 -15.94
CA ILE A 313 10.16 -29.21 -17.08
C ILE A 313 9.44 -29.92 -18.21
N PRO A 314 9.32 -29.32 -19.41
CA PRO A 314 8.73 -30.00 -20.55
C PRO A 314 9.51 -31.30 -20.84
N THR A 315 8.78 -32.39 -21.06
CA THR A 315 9.37 -33.73 -21.17
C THR A 315 10.44 -33.83 -22.25
N GLN A 316 10.30 -33.08 -23.35
CA GLN A 316 11.29 -33.05 -24.41
C GLN A 316 12.66 -32.48 -23.99
N PHE A 317 12.73 -31.73 -22.88
CA PHE A 317 13.96 -31.15 -22.35
C PHE A 317 14.52 -31.93 -21.16
N MET A 318 13.86 -32.98 -20.69
CA MET A 318 14.37 -33.83 -19.62
C MET A 318 15.49 -34.75 -20.17
N SER A 319 16.74 -34.45 -19.81
CA SER A 319 17.88 -35.23 -20.30
C SER A 319 18.13 -36.51 -19.48
N PRO A 320 18.88 -37.49 -20.02
CA PRO A 320 19.30 -38.67 -19.26
C PRO A 320 20.08 -38.32 -17.98
N ALA A 321 20.90 -37.26 -18.01
CA ALA A 321 21.67 -36.82 -16.85
C ALA A 321 20.76 -36.29 -15.74
N MET A 322 19.74 -35.51 -16.09
CA MET A 322 18.73 -35.01 -15.15
C MET A 322 17.92 -36.15 -14.53
N ALA A 323 17.49 -37.13 -15.35
CA ALA A 323 16.77 -38.30 -14.88
C ALA A 323 17.61 -39.17 -13.92
N ALA A 324 18.89 -39.38 -14.25
CA ALA A 324 19.83 -40.08 -13.37
C ALA A 324 20.04 -39.34 -12.05
N HIS A 325 20.13 -38.00 -12.09
CA HIS A 325 20.26 -37.17 -10.90
C HIS A 325 19.04 -37.29 -9.97
N LEU A 326 17.82 -37.27 -10.52
CA LEU A 326 16.59 -37.51 -9.75
C LEU A 326 16.53 -38.92 -9.14
N ALA A 327 16.98 -39.94 -9.87
CA ALA A 327 17.01 -41.31 -9.37
C ALA A 327 18.01 -41.48 -8.23
N ALA A 328 19.19 -40.85 -8.32
CA ALA A 328 20.22 -40.90 -7.28
C ALA A 328 19.73 -40.29 -5.95
N GLN A 329 18.98 -39.17 -6.00
CA GLN A 329 18.44 -38.50 -4.81
C GLN A 329 17.23 -39.21 -4.16
N ARG A 330 16.67 -40.24 -4.81
CA ARG A 330 15.55 -41.05 -4.27
C ARG A 330 16.00 -42.31 -3.54
N THR A 331 17.31 -42.54 -3.47
CA THR A 331 17.89 -43.69 -2.78
C THR A 331 18.24 -43.26 -1.34
N PRO A 332 17.70 -43.90 -0.30
CA PRO A 332 17.88 -43.49 1.10
C PRO A 332 19.32 -43.59 1.59
#